data_AF-A0AAE9XVG2-F1
#
_entry.id   AF-A0AAE9XVG2-F1
#
_cell.length_a   1.000
_cell.length_b   1.000
_cell.length_c   1.000
_cell.angle_alpha   90.00
_cell.angle_beta   90.00
_cell.angle_gamma   90.00
#
_symmetry.space_group_name_H-M   'P 1'
#
loop_
_entity.id
_entity.type
_entity.pdbx_description
1 polymer ?
#
loop_
_entity_poly.entity_id
_entity_poly.type
_entity_poly.pdbx_seq_one_letter_code
_entity_poly.pdbx_strand_id
1 'polypeptide(L)'
;MLKAFSYAVVGALALASVPASAAVTFDFSSGSGSAYSYDYSSSDVNLKVTAGQYKNGSITPWEWVQQNHHSGYWDYAQVTRSGDGLGVSLGKNDNGWIDGNGTDDVLVFNFSEAVRIVSVVFGNADNSDDFRLFGEDNALMGEFGLSGSHHNRSTFTFDGGWVTDQLAFGAISQNDTFRILSMNVEFIDPVASIPGGGLVAGIPEPSTWLMVILGFGASIGFARRRGANRNTMA
;
A
#
# COMPACT_ATOMS: atom_id res chain seq x y z
N MET A 1 40.28 -40.48 33.41
CA MET A 1 40.07 -39.67 32.19
C MET A 1 38.67 -39.96 31.67
N LEU A 2 37.71 -39.07 31.90
CA LEU A 2 36.31 -39.24 31.52
C LEU A 2 36.05 -38.38 30.26
N LYS A 3 35.75 -39.02 29.13
CA LYS A 3 35.42 -38.32 27.87
C LYS A 3 33.93 -37.99 27.87
N ALA A 4 33.58 -36.71 27.96
CA ALA A 4 32.22 -36.22 27.82
C ALA A 4 31.86 -36.07 26.33
N PHE A 5 30.84 -36.79 25.88
CA PHE A 5 30.23 -36.60 24.56
C PHE A 5 29.20 -35.47 24.66
N SER A 6 29.44 -34.36 23.97
CA SER A 6 28.44 -33.30 23.77
C SER A 6 27.62 -33.64 22.53
N TYR A 7 26.33 -33.89 22.70
CA TYR A 7 25.38 -34.01 21.59
C TYR A 7 24.91 -32.61 21.19
N ALA A 8 25.27 -32.16 19.99
CA ALA A 8 24.68 -30.97 19.38
C ALA A 8 23.32 -31.35 18.80
N VAL A 9 22.25 -30.83 19.38
CA VAL A 9 20.90 -30.90 18.79
C VAL A 9 20.82 -29.82 17.71
N VAL A 10 20.87 -30.23 16.45
CA VAL A 10 20.54 -29.35 15.32
C VAL A 10 19.03 -29.40 15.13
N GLY A 11 18.33 -28.39 15.63
CA GLY A 11 16.91 -28.20 15.34
C GLY A 11 16.75 -27.69 13.90
N ALA A 12 16.26 -28.54 13.01
CA ALA A 12 15.86 -28.13 11.67
C ALA A 12 14.61 -27.25 11.78
N LEU A 13 14.77 -25.94 11.58
CA LEU A 13 13.65 -25.02 11.44
C LEU A 13 12.99 -25.33 10.09
N ALA A 14 11.85 -26.02 10.12
CA ALA A 14 11.04 -26.21 8.93
C ALA A 14 10.43 -24.84 8.57
N LEU A 15 10.97 -24.21 7.52
CA LEU A 15 10.34 -23.07 6.88
C LEU A 15 9.03 -23.59 6.24
N ALA A 16 7.92 -23.38 6.93
CA ALA A 16 6.62 -23.56 6.31
C ALA A 16 6.50 -22.53 5.18
N SER A 17 6.43 -23.01 3.93
CA SER A 17 6.09 -22.17 2.80
C SER A 17 4.63 -21.74 2.95
N VAL A 18 4.40 -20.47 3.24
CA VAL A 18 3.05 -19.90 3.17
C VAL A 18 2.58 -20.01 1.71
N PRO A 19 1.40 -20.58 1.43
CA PRO A 19 0.89 -20.63 0.07
C PRO A 19 0.83 -19.21 -0.48
N ALA A 20 1.39 -19.01 -1.68
CA ALA A 20 1.23 -17.75 -2.39
C ALA A 20 -0.26 -17.57 -2.69
N SER A 21 -0.83 -16.46 -2.22
CA SER A 21 -2.20 -16.11 -2.54
C SER A 21 -2.33 -15.80 -4.03
N ALA A 22 -3.50 -16.08 -4.60
CA ALA A 22 -3.75 -15.77 -6.00
C ALA A 22 -3.86 -14.24 -6.18
N ALA A 23 -3.20 -13.74 -7.21
CA ALA A 23 -3.32 -12.34 -7.60
C ALA A 23 -4.68 -12.10 -8.29
N VAL A 24 -5.38 -11.05 -7.89
CA VAL A 24 -6.64 -10.57 -8.44
C VAL A 24 -6.35 -9.34 -9.30
N THR A 25 -6.83 -9.34 -10.54
CA THR A 25 -6.77 -8.17 -11.42
C THR A 25 -8.14 -7.51 -11.51
N PHE A 26 -8.19 -6.24 -11.11
CA PHE A 26 -9.32 -5.36 -11.38
C PHE A 26 -9.08 -4.63 -12.71
N ASP A 27 -9.92 -4.90 -13.71
CA ASP A 27 -9.90 -4.25 -15.02
C ASP A 27 -10.95 -3.14 -15.08
N PHE A 28 -10.49 -1.92 -15.34
CA PHE A 28 -11.33 -0.72 -15.38
C PHE A 28 -11.60 -0.21 -16.80
N SER A 29 -11.14 -0.92 -17.83
CA SER A 29 -11.28 -0.53 -19.23
C SER A 29 -12.68 -0.71 -19.82
N SER A 30 -13.61 -1.29 -19.06
CA SER A 30 -14.96 -1.61 -19.53
C SER A 30 -15.98 -0.50 -19.25
N GLY A 31 -16.71 -0.10 -20.29
CA GLY A 31 -17.81 0.86 -20.20
C GLY A 31 -17.39 2.32 -20.24
N SER A 32 -18.38 3.21 -20.13
CA SER A 32 -18.18 4.66 -20.10
C SER A 32 -19.19 5.33 -19.18
N GLY A 33 -18.83 6.50 -18.64
CA GLY A 33 -19.72 7.33 -17.84
C GLY A 33 -19.08 7.86 -16.56
N SER A 34 -19.86 8.57 -15.76
CA SER A 34 -19.43 9.17 -14.49
C SER A 34 -20.39 8.76 -13.37
N ALA A 35 -19.83 8.45 -12.20
CA ALA A 35 -20.58 8.08 -11.01
C ALA A 35 -19.82 8.56 -9.77
N TYR A 36 -20.50 8.67 -8.62
CA TYR A 36 -19.82 9.00 -7.35
C TYR A 36 -18.91 7.88 -6.86
N SER A 37 -19.25 6.64 -7.20
CA SER A 37 -18.43 5.47 -6.94
C SER A 37 -18.64 4.40 -8.00
N TYR A 38 -17.64 3.53 -8.14
CA TYR A 38 -17.79 2.24 -8.80
C TYR A 38 -17.40 1.14 -7.83
N ASP A 39 -18.21 0.08 -7.81
CA ASP A 39 -17.95 -1.12 -7.04
C ASP A 39 -17.52 -2.23 -7.99
N TYR A 40 -16.45 -2.93 -7.61
CA TYR A 40 -15.90 -4.09 -8.29
C TYR A 40 -15.85 -5.25 -7.31
N SER A 41 -16.09 -6.45 -7.80
CA SER A 41 -16.03 -7.67 -6.98
C SER A 41 -15.20 -8.75 -7.66
N SER A 42 -14.47 -9.49 -6.83
CA SER A 42 -13.83 -10.76 -7.17
C SER A 42 -14.33 -11.84 -6.22
N SER A 43 -13.81 -13.06 -6.31
CA SER A 43 -14.13 -14.13 -5.35
C SER A 43 -13.73 -13.77 -3.92
N ASP A 44 -12.63 -13.03 -3.76
CA ASP A 44 -11.93 -12.92 -2.46
C ASP A 44 -11.89 -11.49 -1.93
N VAL A 45 -12.02 -10.47 -2.80
CA VAL A 45 -11.98 -9.07 -2.41
C VAL A 45 -12.97 -8.23 -3.21
N ASN A 46 -13.65 -7.32 -2.52
CA ASN A 46 -14.43 -6.25 -3.12
C ASN A 46 -13.63 -4.96 -3.11
N LEU A 47 -13.84 -4.11 -4.12
CA LEU A 47 -13.18 -2.83 -4.27
C LEU A 47 -14.24 -1.77 -4.54
N LYS A 48 -14.25 -0.71 -3.73
CA LYS A 48 -15.00 0.52 -3.99
C LYS A 48 -14.05 1.63 -4.38
N VAL A 49 -14.27 2.21 -5.55
CA VAL A 49 -13.49 3.35 -6.05
C VAL A 49 -14.32 4.64 -5.93
N THR A 50 -13.73 5.68 -5.37
CA THR A 50 -14.31 7.01 -5.24
C THR A 50 -13.34 8.08 -5.73
N ALA A 51 -13.86 9.27 -6.03
CA ALA A 51 -13.04 10.42 -6.38
C ALA A 51 -12.80 11.31 -5.15
N GLY A 52 -11.81 12.17 -5.23
CA GLY A 52 -11.46 13.15 -4.21
C GLY A 52 -10.53 14.23 -4.78
N GLN A 53 -10.14 15.15 -3.91
CA GLN A 53 -9.17 16.20 -4.21
C GLN A 53 -8.07 16.17 -3.15
N TYR A 54 -6.82 16.38 -3.55
CA TYR A 54 -5.71 16.60 -2.62
C TYR A 54 -5.53 18.09 -2.39
N LYS A 55 -5.72 18.54 -1.15
CA LYS A 55 -5.60 19.97 -0.84
C LYS A 55 -5.01 20.18 0.54
N ASN A 56 -4.06 21.10 0.64
CA ASN A 56 -3.40 21.48 1.90
C ASN A 56 -2.81 20.28 2.67
N GLY A 57 -2.26 19.29 1.97
CA GLY A 57 -1.63 18.13 2.61
C GLY A 57 -2.60 17.01 3.00
N SER A 58 -3.86 17.05 2.58
CA SER A 58 -4.84 16.01 2.89
C SER A 58 -5.75 15.73 1.69
N ILE A 59 -6.16 14.47 1.54
CA ILE A 59 -7.22 14.11 0.60
C ILE A 59 -8.55 14.49 1.25
N THR A 60 -9.34 15.30 0.57
CA THR A 60 -10.73 15.54 0.92
C THR A 60 -11.59 14.52 0.16
N PRO A 61 -12.18 13.51 0.84
CA PRO A 61 -13.04 12.53 0.18
C PRO A 61 -14.26 13.20 -0.44
N TRP A 62 -14.83 12.60 -1.48
CA TRP A 62 -16.05 13.09 -2.13
C TRP A 62 -17.20 13.37 -1.14
N GLU A 63 -17.35 12.64 -0.02
CA GLU A 63 -18.41 12.89 0.97
C GLU A 63 -18.33 14.32 1.55
N TRP A 64 -17.12 14.82 1.79
CA TRP A 64 -16.88 16.17 2.31
C TRP A 64 -17.00 17.25 1.25
N VAL A 65 -16.71 16.91 -0.01
CA VAL A 65 -16.97 17.78 -1.16
C VAL A 65 -18.47 18.08 -1.28
N GLN A 66 -19.35 17.13 -0.97
CA GLN A 66 -20.80 17.35 -1.05
C GLN A 66 -21.34 18.34 -0.02
N GLN A 67 -20.84 18.29 1.23
CA GLN A 67 -21.48 19.00 2.34
C GLN A 67 -21.26 20.52 2.29
N ASN A 68 -20.19 20.97 1.64
CA ASN A 68 -19.80 22.39 1.64
C ASN A 68 -20.23 23.17 0.38
N HIS A 69 -20.83 22.51 -0.62
CA HIS A 69 -21.26 23.18 -1.85
C HIS A 69 -22.75 23.55 -1.80
N HIS A 70 -23.04 24.66 -1.10
CA HIS A 70 -24.33 25.34 -1.18
C HIS A 70 -24.33 26.34 -2.37
N SER A 71 -25.34 26.25 -3.23
CA SER A 71 -25.73 27.25 -4.26
C SER A 71 -25.01 27.22 -5.62
N GLY A 72 -25.48 26.35 -6.52
CA GLY A 72 -25.69 26.73 -7.94
C GLY A 72 -24.64 26.36 -8.98
N TYR A 73 -23.43 25.93 -8.57
CA TYR A 73 -22.40 25.40 -9.46
C TYR A 73 -22.18 23.91 -9.19
N TRP A 74 -22.20 23.10 -10.25
CA TRP A 74 -22.24 21.65 -10.18
C TRP A 74 -20.83 21.09 -10.13
N ASP A 75 -20.27 20.98 -8.92
CA ASP A 75 -18.93 20.45 -8.71
C ASP A 75 -19.01 19.35 -7.65
N TYR A 76 -19.35 18.13 -8.09
CA TYR A 76 -19.20 16.95 -7.26
C TYR A 76 -18.06 16.13 -7.82
N ALA A 77 -17.17 15.66 -6.94
CA ALA A 77 -16.17 14.68 -7.31
C ALA A 77 -16.83 13.39 -7.80
N GLN A 78 -16.61 13.06 -9.06
CA GLN A 78 -17.09 11.84 -9.70
C GLN A 78 -15.90 11.03 -10.21
N VAL A 79 -16.01 9.71 -10.09
CA VAL A 79 -15.16 8.80 -10.84
C VAL A 79 -15.68 8.78 -12.27
N THR A 80 -14.80 9.07 -13.24
CA THR A 80 -15.12 8.87 -14.66
C THR A 80 -14.53 7.55 -15.15
N ARG A 81 -15.15 6.96 -16.16
CA ARG A 81 -14.71 5.70 -16.76
C ARG A 81 -14.72 5.79 -18.27
N SER A 82 -13.71 5.23 -18.91
CA SER A 82 -13.58 5.10 -20.36
C SER A 82 -12.76 3.86 -20.73
N GLY A 83 -12.49 3.64 -22.03
CA GLY A 83 -11.61 2.58 -22.50
C GLY A 83 -10.15 2.69 -22.02
N ASP A 84 -9.75 3.88 -21.54
CA ASP A 84 -8.44 4.15 -20.96
C ASP A 84 -8.44 4.01 -19.42
N GLY A 85 -9.57 3.62 -18.82
CA GLY A 85 -9.68 3.36 -17.38
C GLY A 85 -10.39 4.46 -16.60
N LEU A 86 -10.12 4.48 -15.29
CA LEU A 86 -10.71 5.41 -14.33
C LEU A 86 -9.96 6.72 -14.29
N GLY A 87 -10.71 7.81 -14.22
CA GLY A 87 -10.20 9.12 -13.87
C GLY A 87 -11.14 9.84 -12.92
N VAL A 88 -10.93 11.14 -12.74
CA VAL A 88 -11.66 11.98 -11.81
C VAL A 88 -12.34 13.10 -12.58
N SER A 89 -13.48 13.56 -12.08
CA SER A 89 -14.10 14.80 -12.55
C SER A 89 -14.55 15.58 -11.33
N LEU A 90 -13.92 16.72 -11.08
CA LEU A 90 -14.27 17.60 -9.94
C LEU A 90 -15.23 18.73 -10.33
N GLY A 91 -15.65 18.82 -11.60
CA GLY A 91 -16.59 19.83 -12.06
C GLY A 91 -16.92 19.76 -13.56
N LYS A 92 -17.74 20.70 -14.05
CA LYS A 92 -18.26 20.67 -15.43
C LYS A 92 -17.21 20.83 -16.54
N ASN A 93 -16.06 21.42 -16.22
CA ASN A 93 -15.01 21.71 -17.19
C ASN A 93 -13.84 20.73 -17.09
N ASP A 94 -14.00 19.69 -16.28
CA ASP A 94 -13.03 18.64 -16.13
C ASP A 94 -13.15 17.65 -17.31
N ASN A 95 -12.02 17.22 -17.84
CA ASN A 95 -11.92 16.31 -18.97
C ASN A 95 -12.06 14.83 -18.53
N GLY A 96 -12.15 14.56 -17.22
CA GLY A 96 -12.31 13.22 -16.68
C GLY A 96 -11.00 12.50 -16.37
N TRP A 97 -9.88 13.22 -16.26
CA TRP A 97 -8.54 12.65 -16.09
C TRP A 97 -8.19 12.65 -14.61
N ILE A 98 -7.08 12.03 -14.24
CA ILE A 98 -6.43 12.34 -12.96
C ILE A 98 -5.37 13.36 -13.32
N ASP A 99 -5.62 14.63 -12.98
CA ASP A 99 -4.68 15.70 -13.29
C ASP A 99 -4.33 16.60 -12.09
N GLY A 100 -3.16 17.22 -12.19
CA GLY A 100 -2.67 18.19 -11.20
C GLY A 100 -3.07 19.63 -11.54
N ASN A 101 -3.94 19.85 -12.53
CA ASN A 101 -4.31 21.18 -12.98
C ASN A 101 -5.56 21.68 -12.24
N GLY A 102 -5.33 22.32 -11.10
CA GLY A 102 -6.37 23.05 -10.36
C GLY A 102 -6.53 22.50 -8.95
N THR A 103 -7.31 21.43 -8.79
CA THR A 103 -7.71 20.88 -7.49
C THR A 103 -6.94 19.63 -7.06
N ASP A 104 -5.92 19.23 -7.82
CA ASP A 104 -5.13 18.00 -7.65
C ASP A 104 -6.05 16.77 -7.50
N ASP A 105 -6.41 16.16 -8.62
CA ASP A 105 -7.34 15.05 -8.64
C ASP A 105 -6.81 13.83 -7.92
N VAL A 106 -7.70 13.15 -7.19
CA VAL A 106 -7.37 11.91 -6.50
C VAL A 106 -8.42 10.85 -6.74
N LEU A 107 -7.97 9.65 -7.07
CA LEU A 107 -8.80 8.45 -7.14
C LEU A 107 -8.48 7.55 -5.95
N VAL A 108 -9.49 7.26 -5.12
CA VAL A 108 -9.36 6.50 -3.87
C VAL A 108 -9.94 5.11 -4.06
N PHE A 109 -9.17 4.09 -3.69
CA PHE A 109 -9.47 2.67 -3.77
C PHE A 109 -9.63 2.12 -2.35
N ASN A 110 -10.81 1.62 -2.02
CA ASN A 110 -11.11 1.02 -0.73
C ASN A 110 -11.44 -0.46 -0.93
N PHE A 111 -10.59 -1.32 -0.42
CA PHE A 111 -10.75 -2.77 -0.47
C PHE A 111 -11.56 -3.24 0.74
N SER A 112 -12.31 -4.33 0.59
CA SER A 112 -13.04 -4.93 1.72
C SER A 112 -12.12 -5.60 2.75
N GLU A 113 -10.88 -5.90 2.34
CA GLU A 113 -9.85 -6.56 3.13
C GLU A 113 -8.47 -5.99 2.76
N ALA A 114 -7.47 -6.14 3.63
CA ALA A 114 -6.12 -5.72 3.33
C ALA A 114 -5.54 -6.54 2.18
N VAL A 115 -5.01 -5.85 1.17
CA VAL A 115 -4.39 -6.46 0.00
C VAL A 115 -2.96 -5.97 -0.15
N ARG A 116 -2.11 -6.79 -0.75
CA ARG A 116 -0.82 -6.35 -1.25
C ARG A 116 -0.99 -5.82 -2.67
N ILE A 117 -0.62 -4.56 -2.90
CA ILE A 117 -0.62 -3.98 -4.23
C ILE A 117 0.62 -4.47 -4.99
N VAL A 118 0.42 -5.12 -6.14
CA VAL A 118 1.50 -5.70 -6.95
C VAL A 118 1.87 -4.77 -8.10
N SER A 119 0.87 -4.31 -8.86
CA SER A 119 1.10 -3.38 -9.97
C SER A 119 -0.14 -2.58 -10.33
N VAL A 120 0.08 -1.44 -10.97
CA VAL A 120 -0.94 -0.64 -11.63
C VAL A 120 -0.57 -0.43 -13.08
N VAL A 121 -1.57 -0.48 -13.95
CA VAL A 121 -1.46 -0.07 -15.34
C VAL A 121 -2.15 1.27 -15.50
N PHE A 122 -1.43 2.25 -16.00
CA PHE A 122 -1.92 3.59 -16.30
C PHE A 122 -2.39 3.67 -17.75
N GLY A 123 -3.55 4.28 -17.98
CA GLY A 123 -4.07 4.58 -19.31
C GLY A 123 -3.78 6.01 -19.71
N ASN A 124 -3.35 6.20 -20.96
CA ASN A 124 -2.96 7.51 -21.53
C ASN A 124 -2.07 8.32 -20.56
N ALA A 125 -1.03 7.66 -20.06
CA ALA A 125 0.11 8.32 -19.45
C ALA A 125 1.24 8.47 -20.47
N ASP A 126 2.05 9.52 -20.35
CA ASP A 126 3.29 9.75 -21.05
C ASP A 126 4.48 9.89 -20.07
N ASN A 127 5.63 10.30 -20.59
CA ASN A 127 6.88 10.35 -19.84
C ASN A 127 7.10 11.66 -19.06
N SER A 128 6.16 12.60 -19.17
CA SER A 128 6.10 13.80 -18.33
C SER A 128 5.13 13.67 -17.16
N ASP A 129 4.35 12.58 -17.11
CA ASP A 129 3.42 12.34 -16.03
C ASP A 129 4.12 11.77 -14.79
N ASP A 130 3.91 12.44 -13.67
CA ASP A 130 4.21 11.98 -12.33
C ASP A 130 2.91 11.59 -11.60
N PHE A 131 3.00 10.65 -10.65
CA PHE A 131 1.90 10.34 -9.76
C PHE A 131 2.35 10.29 -8.30
N ARG A 132 1.44 10.68 -7.40
CA ARG A 132 1.55 10.45 -5.96
C ARG A 132 0.70 9.28 -5.53
N LEU A 133 1.23 8.57 -4.56
CA LEU A 133 0.56 7.45 -3.94
C LEU A 133 0.35 7.73 -2.46
N PHE A 134 -0.91 7.60 -2.05
CA PHE A 134 -1.34 7.82 -0.68
C PHE A 134 -1.87 6.52 -0.09
N GLY A 135 -1.55 6.25 1.16
CA GLY A 135 -2.07 5.11 1.91
C GLY A 135 -3.20 5.52 2.84
N GLU A 136 -3.35 4.76 3.92
CA GLU A 136 -4.24 5.06 5.04
C GLU A 136 -3.96 6.47 5.62
N ASP A 137 -4.99 7.08 6.20
CA ASP A 137 -4.95 8.42 6.80
C ASP A 137 -4.42 9.52 5.86
N ASN A 138 -4.54 9.31 4.54
CA ASN A 138 -4.02 10.20 3.49
C ASN A 138 -2.49 10.39 3.55
N ALA A 139 -1.76 9.47 4.17
CA ALA A 139 -0.32 9.55 4.28
C ALA A 139 0.34 9.41 2.90
N LEU A 140 1.15 10.39 2.50
CA LEU A 140 1.95 10.30 1.28
C LEU A 140 2.99 9.20 1.41
N MET A 141 2.85 8.16 0.60
CA MET A 141 3.75 7.00 0.59
C MET A 141 4.89 7.18 -0.41
N GLY A 142 4.67 7.93 -1.48
CA GLY A 142 5.69 8.22 -2.47
C GLY A 142 5.20 9.06 -3.64
N GLU A 143 6.17 9.58 -4.39
CA GLU A 143 6.00 10.27 -5.66
C GLU A 143 6.87 9.56 -6.69
N PHE A 144 6.29 9.27 -7.85
CA PHE A 144 6.87 8.39 -8.84
C PHE A 144 6.64 8.96 -10.23
N GLY A 145 7.69 9.01 -11.03
CA GLY A 145 7.58 9.35 -12.45
C GLY A 145 7.22 8.13 -13.28
N LEU A 146 6.34 8.31 -14.26
CA LEU A 146 5.99 7.30 -15.24
C LEU A 146 7.05 7.28 -16.35
N SER A 147 8.19 6.63 -16.09
CA SER A 147 9.24 6.50 -17.12
C SER A 147 8.88 5.47 -18.19
N GLY A 148 8.83 5.87 -19.47
CA GLY A 148 8.65 4.95 -20.59
C GLY A 148 8.17 5.62 -21.88
N SER A 149 8.61 5.11 -23.05
CA SER A 149 8.27 5.65 -24.38
C SER A 149 6.87 5.24 -24.90
N HIS A 150 5.89 5.07 -24.02
CA HIS A 150 4.63 4.42 -24.38
C HIS A 150 3.43 5.28 -24.08
N HIS A 151 2.99 6.00 -25.12
CA HIS A 151 1.62 6.48 -25.23
C HIS A 151 0.67 5.28 -25.03
N ASN A 152 -0.04 5.28 -23.90
CA ASN A 152 -1.33 4.62 -23.63
C ASN A 152 -1.39 3.50 -22.59
N ARG A 153 -0.32 2.82 -22.16
CA ARG A 153 -0.42 1.68 -21.18
C ARG A 153 0.87 1.42 -20.42
N SER A 154 1.20 2.27 -19.45
CA SER A 154 2.42 2.13 -18.63
C SER A 154 2.15 1.31 -17.39
N THR A 155 2.98 0.29 -17.11
CA THR A 155 2.85 -0.53 -15.88
C THR A 155 3.86 -0.09 -14.84
N PHE A 156 3.39 0.26 -13.65
CA PHE A 156 4.22 0.45 -12.47
C PHE A 156 4.11 -0.79 -11.57
N THR A 157 5.25 -1.36 -11.20
CA THR A 157 5.33 -2.54 -10.32
C THR A 157 5.90 -2.13 -8.97
N PHE A 158 5.27 -2.59 -7.88
CA PHE A 158 5.70 -2.27 -6.52
C PHE A 158 6.72 -3.31 -6.03
N ASP A 159 7.92 -2.86 -5.66
CA ASP A 159 8.97 -3.72 -5.10
C ASP A 159 8.59 -4.19 -3.68
N GLY A 160 8.21 -5.46 -3.54
CA GLY A 160 7.87 -6.06 -2.25
C GLY A 160 6.43 -5.84 -1.77
N GLY A 161 5.67 -5.01 -2.50
CA GLY A 161 4.23 -4.79 -2.36
C GLY A 161 3.82 -4.06 -1.08
N TRP A 162 2.90 -3.13 -1.20
CA TRP A 162 2.33 -2.42 -0.06
C TRP A 162 1.05 -3.08 0.39
N VAL A 163 0.95 -3.36 1.69
CA VAL A 163 -0.24 -3.96 2.28
C VAL A 163 -1.12 -2.84 2.82
N THR A 164 -2.34 -2.73 2.29
CA THR A 164 -3.31 -1.71 2.71
C THR A 164 -4.71 -2.16 2.34
N ASP A 165 -5.72 -1.66 3.06
CA ASP A 165 -7.12 -1.72 2.63
C ASP A 165 -7.57 -0.42 1.92
N GLN A 166 -6.73 0.63 1.95
CA GLN A 166 -6.97 1.91 1.30
C GLN A 166 -5.74 2.44 0.56
N LEU A 167 -5.94 2.87 -0.69
CA LEU A 167 -4.90 3.44 -1.53
C LEU A 167 -5.48 4.58 -2.34
N ALA A 168 -4.71 5.63 -2.62
CA ALA A 168 -5.14 6.66 -3.56
C ALA A 168 -4.04 7.09 -4.51
N PHE A 169 -4.41 7.33 -5.77
CA PHE A 169 -3.53 7.87 -6.80
C PHE A 169 -3.93 9.31 -7.08
N GLY A 170 -2.96 10.22 -7.06
CA GLY A 170 -3.18 11.60 -7.47
C GLY A 170 -2.09 12.10 -8.39
N ALA A 171 -2.40 13.17 -9.11
CA ALA A 171 -1.48 13.91 -9.96
C ALA A 171 -1.08 15.20 -9.26
N ILE A 172 0.14 15.72 -9.48
CA ILE A 172 0.58 16.95 -8.81
C ILE A 172 1.39 17.80 -9.74
N SER A 173 0.97 19.06 -9.86
CA SER A 173 1.55 20.06 -10.73
C SER A 173 0.94 20.03 -12.12
N GLN A 174 1.29 21.05 -12.90
CA GLN A 174 0.76 21.22 -14.23
C GLN A 174 1.45 20.19 -15.12
N ASN A 175 0.65 19.48 -15.92
CA ASN A 175 1.03 18.51 -16.97
C ASN A 175 1.01 17.03 -16.59
N ASP A 176 0.62 16.66 -15.38
CA ASP A 176 0.28 15.26 -15.10
C ASP A 176 -1.15 15.00 -15.55
N THR A 177 -1.36 14.08 -16.49
CA THR A 177 -2.68 13.67 -16.98
C THR A 177 -2.71 12.19 -17.29
N PHE A 178 -3.35 11.39 -16.43
CA PHE A 178 -3.44 9.95 -16.64
C PHE A 178 -4.78 9.37 -16.18
N ARG A 179 -4.95 8.07 -16.42
CA ARG A 179 -6.04 7.25 -15.90
C ARG A 179 -5.50 5.97 -15.28
N ILE A 180 -6.26 5.32 -14.40
CA ILE A 180 -5.95 3.99 -13.88
C ILE A 180 -6.71 2.95 -14.72
N LEU A 181 -5.99 2.20 -15.56
CA LEU A 181 -6.56 1.22 -16.48
C LEU A 181 -6.86 -0.12 -15.79
N SER A 182 -5.92 -0.61 -14.97
CA SER A 182 -6.11 -1.83 -14.20
C SER A 182 -5.20 -1.87 -12.98
N MET A 183 -5.57 -2.67 -12.00
CA MET A 183 -4.77 -2.90 -10.79
C MET A 183 -4.67 -4.38 -10.48
N ASN A 184 -3.45 -4.84 -10.19
CA ASN A 184 -3.21 -6.20 -9.75
C ASN A 184 -2.86 -6.20 -8.26
N VAL A 185 -3.57 -6.99 -7.48
CA VAL A 185 -3.43 -7.09 -6.03
C VAL A 185 -3.33 -8.54 -5.60
N GLU A 186 -2.56 -8.84 -4.57
CA GLU A 186 -2.50 -10.14 -3.91
C GLU A 186 -3.30 -10.07 -2.62
N PHE A 187 -4.23 -11.02 -2.45
CA PHE A 187 -4.95 -11.14 -1.19
C PHE A 187 -3.99 -11.63 -0.09
N ILE A 188 -4.07 -11.08 1.11
CA ILE A 188 -3.33 -11.61 2.25
C ILE A 188 -4.31 -12.36 3.11
N ASP A 189 -4.27 -13.69 3.00
CA ASP A 189 -5.07 -14.57 3.85
C ASP A 189 -4.81 -14.19 5.32
N PRO A 190 -5.83 -13.76 6.08
CA PRO A 190 -5.70 -13.46 7.50
C PRO A 190 -5.45 -14.76 8.24
N VAL A 191 -4.20 -15.25 8.15
CA VAL A 191 -3.63 -16.47 8.73
C VAL A 191 -4.71 -17.49 9.03
N ALA A 192 -5.06 -18.32 8.04
CA ALA A 192 -5.94 -19.47 8.22
C ALA A 192 -5.65 -20.14 9.57
N SER A 193 -6.55 -19.92 10.54
CA SER A 193 -6.36 -20.43 11.89
C SER A 193 -6.19 -21.95 11.79
N ILE A 194 -5.01 -22.46 12.14
CA ILE A 194 -4.72 -23.89 11.99
C ILE A 194 -5.65 -24.65 12.94
N PRO A 195 -6.57 -25.50 12.46
CA PRO A 195 -7.44 -26.27 13.34
C PRO A 195 -6.57 -27.23 14.15
N GLY A 196 -6.38 -26.92 15.43
CA GLY A 196 -5.67 -27.78 16.39
C GLY A 196 -4.16 -27.57 16.54
N GLY A 197 -3.56 -26.55 15.91
CA GLY A 197 -2.14 -26.23 16.03
C GLY A 197 -1.95 -24.83 16.60
N GLY A 198 -1.33 -24.71 17.78
CA GLY A 198 -1.20 -23.47 18.53
C GLY A 198 -0.73 -22.26 17.73
N LEU A 199 -1.27 -21.09 18.11
CA LEU A 199 -0.97 -19.73 17.65
C LEU A 199 0.39 -19.61 16.94
N VAL A 200 0.40 -19.76 15.61
CA VAL A 200 1.58 -19.46 14.81
C VAL A 200 1.54 -17.97 14.50
N ALA A 201 2.36 -17.24 15.27
CA ALA A 201 2.76 -15.85 15.16
C ALA A 201 1.96 -15.00 14.16
N GLY A 202 0.96 -14.29 14.70
CA GLY A 202 0.56 -13.02 14.12
C GLY A 202 1.82 -12.17 13.91
N ILE A 203 1.82 -11.40 12.82
CA ILE A 203 2.86 -10.41 12.53
C ILE A 203 3.21 -9.72 13.86
N PRO A 204 4.46 -9.83 14.34
CA PRO A 204 4.85 -9.23 15.60
C PRO A 204 4.51 -7.74 15.50
N GLU A 205 3.55 -7.27 16.30
CA GLU A 205 3.30 -5.84 16.42
C GLU A 205 4.64 -5.15 16.73
N PRO A 206 4.87 -3.88 16.35
CA PRO A 206 6.16 -3.20 16.55
C PRO A 206 6.75 -3.36 17.98
N SER A 207 5.89 -3.53 18.98
CA SER A 207 6.22 -3.80 20.39
C SER A 207 6.83 -5.19 20.65
N THR A 208 6.55 -6.18 19.81
CA THR A 208 7.03 -7.55 19.95
C THR A 208 8.51 -7.68 19.57
N TRP A 209 9.01 -6.84 18.66
CA TRP A 209 10.44 -6.73 18.36
C TRP A 209 11.27 -6.30 19.57
N LEU A 210 10.70 -5.43 20.41
CA LEU A 210 11.32 -5.00 21.67
C LEU A 210 11.51 -6.17 22.65
N MET A 211 10.57 -7.12 22.68
CA MET A 211 10.65 -8.29 23.57
C MET A 211 11.68 -9.32 23.09
N VAL A 212 11.88 -9.47 21.77
CA VAL A 212 12.93 -10.34 21.21
C VAL A 212 14.32 -9.78 21.50
N ILE A 213 14.50 -8.46 21.39
CA ILE A 213 15.78 -7.80 21.72
C ILE A 213 16.08 -7.89 23.22
N LEU A 214 15.06 -7.72 24.08
CA LEU A 214 15.22 -7.89 25.52
C LEU A 214 15.46 -9.36 25.94
N GLY A 215 14.87 -10.32 25.23
CA GLY A 215 15.03 -11.75 25.49
C GLY A 215 16.42 -12.30 25.17
N PHE A 216 17.11 -11.75 24.17
CA PHE A 216 18.47 -12.18 23.79
C PHE A 216 19.59 -11.29 24.35
N GLY A 217 19.30 -10.05 24.76
CA GLY A 217 20.32 -9.10 25.25
C GLY A 217 20.78 -9.27 26.70
N ALA A 218 20.06 -10.02 27.54
CA ALA A 218 20.32 -10.08 28.98
C ALA A 218 21.37 -11.12 29.43
N SER A 219 22.04 -11.82 28.51
CA SER A 219 23.06 -12.84 28.84
C SER A 219 24.53 -12.38 28.68
N ILE A 220 24.79 -11.11 28.32
CA ILE A 220 26.15 -10.56 28.33
C ILE A 220 26.52 -10.20 29.78
N GLY A 221 27.14 -11.18 30.43
CA GLY A 221 27.55 -11.13 31.83
C GLY A 221 28.45 -9.95 32.19
N PHE A 222 28.15 -9.33 33.33
CA PHE A 222 29.10 -8.55 34.10
C PHE A 222 30.22 -9.47 34.63
N ALA A 223 31.25 -9.69 33.81
CA ALA A 223 32.50 -10.28 34.27
C ALA A 223 33.24 -9.28 35.17
N ARG A 224 32.99 -9.40 36.47
CA ARG A 224 33.63 -8.69 37.58
C ARG A 224 35.15 -8.89 37.57
N ARG A 225 35.92 -7.93 37.04
CA ARG A 225 37.39 -7.93 37.15
C ARG A 225 37.82 -7.48 38.54
N ARG A 226 38.09 -8.45 39.44
CA ARG A 226 38.83 -8.20 40.69
C ARG A 226 40.31 -8.00 40.33
N GLY A 227 40.79 -6.76 40.41
CA GLY A 227 42.22 -6.45 40.40
C GLY A 227 42.83 -6.80 41.76
N ALA A 228 43.77 -7.75 41.76
CA ALA A 228 44.56 -8.11 42.93
C ALA A 228 45.80 -7.20 43.03
N ASN A 229 46.00 -6.63 44.22
CA ASN A 229 47.24 -5.99 44.66
C ASN A 229 48.45 -6.91 44.51
N ARG A 230 49.57 -6.37 44.03
CA ARG A 230 50.91 -6.91 44.32
C ARG A 230 51.88 -5.76 44.56
N ASN A 231 52.18 -5.55 45.84
CA ASN A 231 53.41 -4.89 46.29
C ASN A 231 54.58 -5.82 46.00
N THR A 232 55.69 -5.31 45.49
CA THR A 232 57.02 -5.90 45.73
C THR A 232 58.10 -4.84 45.64
N MET A 233 58.94 -4.85 46.67
CA MET A 233 60.03 -3.92 46.97
C MET A 233 61.21 -4.06 46.00
N ALA A 234 61.92 -2.95 45.80
CA ALA A 234 63.38 -2.87 45.82
C ALA A 234 63.78 -1.42 46.14
#